data_AF-A0AAD7DB20-F1
#
_entry.id   AF-A0AAD7DB20-F1
#
_cell.length_a   1.000
_cell.length_b   1.000
_cell.length_c   1.000
_cell.angle_alpha   90.00
_cell.angle_beta   90.00
_cell.angle_gamma   90.00
#
_symmetry.space_group_name_H-M   'P 1'
#
loop_
_entity.id
_entity.type
_entity.pdbx_description
1 polymer ?
#
loop_
_entity_poly.entity_id
_entity_poly.type
_entity_poly.pdbx_seq_one_letter_code
_entity_poly.pdbx_strand_id
1 'polypeptide(L)'
;METVVDKPIDFSGGQDEELRDISGPALKTITAELPPDGKIAATACPTLTPKLLGQISNPTTPPEALVETLAILSILISRFPAHLSSATLSPQPLTVLAPLLVHPRPVVRKRAIITLAQFVPISQGHLFSDLLATHVFPFLASNANLEKQCTTVHLVAAVARTAPTQIAPVLAEIVPGVLKAVQPDDDDLREGSLQASLFCNHLRIALEALLLRCPTEITPCVAPIMQAGS
;
A
#
# COMPACT_ATOMS: atom_id res chain seq x y z
N MET A 1 4.92 -30.91 7.81
CA MET A 1 3.47 -31.13 7.75
C MET A 1 2.95 -30.28 6.62
N GLU A 2 2.43 -30.90 5.57
CA GLU A 2 1.76 -30.19 4.48
C GLU A 2 0.50 -29.56 5.08
N THR A 3 0.45 -28.23 5.14
CA THR A 3 -0.70 -27.51 5.65
C THR A 3 -1.76 -27.42 4.56
N VAL A 4 -3.04 -27.33 4.92
CA VAL A 4 -4.17 -27.22 3.96
C VAL A 4 -3.99 -26.05 2.97
N VAL A 5 -3.14 -25.09 3.34
CA VAL A 5 -2.82 -23.90 2.56
C VAL A 5 -1.61 -24.05 1.63
N ASP A 6 -0.83 -25.15 1.70
CA ASP A 6 0.35 -25.37 0.84
C ASP A 6 0.00 -25.71 -0.62
N LYS A 7 -1.03 -26.53 -0.85
CA LYS A 7 -1.45 -26.86 -2.23
C LYS A 7 -2.08 -25.67 -2.95
N PRO A 8 -3.04 -24.92 -2.36
CA PRO A 8 -3.65 -23.78 -3.03
C PRO A 8 -2.65 -22.66 -3.35
N ILE A 9 -1.63 -22.45 -2.49
CA ILE A 9 -0.62 -21.42 -2.77
C ILE A 9 0.28 -21.82 -3.95
N ASP A 10 0.66 -23.09 -4.06
CA ASP A 10 1.48 -23.56 -5.18
C ASP A 10 0.70 -23.46 -6.50
N PHE A 11 -0.61 -23.77 -6.50
CA PHE A 11 -1.48 -23.59 -7.66
C PHE A 11 -1.75 -22.12 -8.01
N SER A 12 -1.91 -21.24 -7.01
CA SER A 12 -2.11 -19.80 -7.25
C SER A 12 -0.92 -19.10 -7.93
N GLY A 13 0.29 -19.64 -7.78
CA GLY A 13 1.51 -19.15 -8.44
C GLY A 13 1.90 -19.94 -9.69
N GLY A 14 1.15 -21.00 -10.02
CA GLY A 14 1.41 -21.89 -11.14
C GLY A 14 1.21 -21.21 -12.50
N GLN A 15 1.61 -21.90 -13.56
CA GLN A 15 1.39 -21.42 -14.94
C GLN A 15 -0.03 -21.70 -15.45
N ASP A 16 -0.74 -22.63 -14.81
CA ASP A 16 -2.09 -23.04 -15.17
C ASP A 16 -3.12 -21.96 -14.76
N GLU A 17 -3.81 -21.40 -15.75
CA GLU A 17 -4.80 -20.32 -15.57
C GLU A 17 -6.05 -20.81 -14.85
N GLU A 18 -6.56 -21.99 -15.20
CA GLU A 18 -7.78 -22.55 -14.57
C GLU A 18 -7.54 -22.87 -13.09
N LEU A 19 -6.41 -23.49 -12.78
CA LEU A 19 -6.05 -23.79 -11.39
C LEU A 19 -5.83 -22.52 -10.58
N ARG A 20 -5.34 -21.45 -11.19
CA ARG A 20 -5.11 -20.16 -10.53
C ARG A 20 -6.41 -19.45 -10.22
N ASP A 21 -7.36 -19.44 -11.15
CA ASP A 21 -8.67 -18.82 -11.01
C ASP A 21 -9.54 -19.50 -9.95
N ILE A 22 -9.30 -20.79 -9.70
CA ILE A 22 -9.97 -21.53 -8.62
C ILE A 22 -9.19 -21.38 -7.31
N SER A 23 -7.87 -21.52 -7.34
CA SER A 23 -7.04 -21.59 -6.13
C SER A 23 -6.82 -20.24 -5.46
N GLY A 24 -6.75 -19.14 -6.21
CA GLY A 24 -6.60 -17.79 -5.66
C GLY A 24 -7.78 -17.39 -4.76
N PRO A 25 -9.02 -17.41 -5.27
CA PRO A 25 -10.22 -17.12 -4.47
C PRO A 25 -10.44 -18.12 -3.33
N ALA A 26 -10.12 -19.40 -3.54
CA ALA A 26 -10.18 -20.41 -2.49
C ALA A 26 -9.18 -20.10 -1.36
N LEU A 27 -7.92 -19.78 -1.69
CA LEU A 27 -6.90 -19.42 -0.71
C LEU A 27 -7.26 -18.14 0.05
N LYS A 28 -7.85 -17.15 -0.64
CA LYS A 28 -8.38 -15.93 -0.01
C LYS A 28 -9.49 -16.23 0.98
N THR A 29 -10.42 -17.11 0.62
CA THR A 29 -11.51 -17.51 1.52
C THR A 29 -10.97 -18.28 2.72
N ILE A 30 -10.05 -19.24 2.49
CA ILE A 30 -9.41 -19.99 3.57
C ILE A 30 -8.68 -19.04 4.53
N THR A 31 -7.88 -18.10 4.01
CA THR A 31 -7.16 -17.12 4.84
C THR A 31 -8.09 -16.16 5.59
N ALA A 32 -9.24 -15.83 5.02
CA ALA A 32 -10.29 -15.04 5.69
C ALA A 32 -11.02 -15.81 6.79
N GLU A 33 -11.15 -17.14 6.66
CA GLU A 33 -11.85 -18.00 7.63
C GLU A 33 -10.93 -18.64 8.69
N LEU A 34 -9.60 -18.50 8.56
CA LEU A 34 -8.67 -19.05 9.56
C LEU A 34 -8.95 -18.49 10.97
N PRO A 35 -9.03 -19.31 12.02
CA PRO A 35 -9.24 -18.80 13.38
C PRO A 35 -8.00 -18.04 13.90
N PRO A 36 -8.16 -16.85 14.52
CA PRO A 36 -7.06 -16.02 15.03
C PRO A 36 -6.22 -16.73 16.10
N ASP A 37 -6.85 -17.50 16.98
CA ASP A 37 -6.18 -18.29 18.04
C ASP A 37 -5.76 -19.71 17.60
N GLY A 38 -5.90 -20.02 16.31
CA GLY A 38 -5.55 -21.33 15.78
C GLY A 38 -4.04 -21.51 15.70
N LYS A 39 -3.52 -22.63 16.23
CA LYS A 39 -2.11 -23.08 15.99
C LYS A 39 -1.75 -23.10 14.49
N ILE A 40 -2.75 -23.28 13.63
CA ILE A 40 -2.62 -23.28 12.17
C ILE A 40 -2.17 -21.91 11.66
N ALA A 41 -2.69 -20.79 12.18
CA ALA A 41 -2.30 -19.44 11.76
C ALA A 41 -0.83 -19.15 12.07
N ALA A 42 -0.36 -19.59 13.24
CA ALA A 42 1.04 -19.45 13.65
C ALA A 42 2.02 -20.23 12.74
N THR A 43 1.58 -21.34 12.14
CA THR A 43 2.39 -22.12 11.18
C THR A 43 2.20 -21.70 9.72
N ALA A 44 1.00 -21.21 9.38
CA ALA A 44 0.62 -20.84 8.02
C ALA A 44 1.16 -19.46 7.64
N CYS A 45 1.05 -18.44 8.50
CA CYS A 45 1.49 -17.08 8.18
C CYS A 45 2.98 -16.99 7.81
N PRO A 46 3.92 -17.66 8.53
CA PRO A 46 5.34 -17.65 8.18
C PRO A 46 5.66 -18.37 6.88
N THR A 47 4.81 -19.28 6.42
CA THR A 47 5.00 -20.05 5.17
C THR A 47 4.32 -19.37 3.98
N LEU A 48 3.11 -18.86 4.20
CA LEU A 48 2.28 -18.21 3.18
C LEU A 48 2.87 -16.87 2.74
N THR A 49 3.24 -16.03 3.68
CA THR A 49 3.75 -14.68 3.39
C THR A 49 4.94 -14.68 2.44
N PRO A 50 6.03 -15.43 2.69
CA PRO A 50 7.18 -15.43 1.77
C PRO A 50 6.85 -16.04 0.41
N LYS A 51 5.98 -17.06 0.33
CA LYS A 51 5.52 -17.62 -0.95
C LYS A 51 4.71 -16.60 -1.75
N LEU A 52 3.79 -15.87 -1.13
CA LEU A 52 3.00 -14.80 -1.78
C LEU A 52 3.90 -13.65 -2.23
N LEU A 53 4.89 -13.25 -1.41
CA LEU A 53 5.88 -12.24 -1.81
C LEU A 53 6.77 -12.73 -2.96
N GLY A 54 7.11 -14.01 -2.99
CA GLY A 54 7.81 -14.64 -4.10
C GLY A 54 7.02 -14.57 -5.41
N GLN A 55 5.71 -14.81 -5.36
CA GLN A 55 4.82 -14.65 -6.52
C GLN A 55 4.76 -13.22 -7.03
N ILE A 56 4.75 -12.23 -6.12
CA ILE A 56 4.76 -10.81 -6.49
C ILE A 56 6.08 -10.42 -7.16
N SER A 57 7.19 -10.97 -6.68
CA SER A 57 8.51 -10.72 -7.25
C SER A 57 8.72 -11.40 -8.60
N ASN A 58 7.88 -12.37 -8.97
CA ASN A 58 7.98 -13.09 -10.23
C ASN A 58 7.38 -12.26 -11.38
N PRO A 59 8.18 -11.86 -12.39
CA PRO A 59 7.70 -11.05 -13.52
C PRO A 59 6.74 -11.79 -14.45
N THR A 60 6.64 -13.13 -14.37
CA THR A 60 5.70 -13.91 -15.19
C THR A 60 4.30 -13.98 -14.58
N THR A 61 4.09 -13.41 -13.39
CA THR A 61 2.79 -13.44 -12.73
C THR A 61 1.82 -12.48 -13.42
N PRO A 62 0.66 -12.95 -13.90
CA PRO A 62 -0.32 -12.11 -14.55
C PRO A 62 -0.90 -11.09 -13.56
N PRO A 63 -1.32 -9.90 -14.01
CA PRO A 63 -1.72 -8.85 -13.08
C PRO A 63 -2.99 -9.17 -12.28
N GLU A 64 -3.86 -10.03 -12.79
CA GLU A 64 -5.04 -10.56 -12.09
C GLU A 64 -4.60 -11.35 -10.84
N ALA A 65 -3.62 -12.23 -11.01
CA ALA A 65 -3.04 -12.99 -9.91
C ALA A 65 -2.32 -12.07 -8.91
N LEU A 66 -1.59 -11.06 -9.38
CA LEU A 66 -0.98 -10.07 -8.49
C LEU A 66 -2.01 -9.37 -7.59
N VAL A 67 -3.15 -8.97 -8.15
CA VAL A 67 -4.23 -8.32 -7.37
C VAL A 67 -4.81 -9.28 -6.33
N GLU A 68 -5.00 -10.54 -6.68
CA GLU A 68 -5.51 -11.55 -5.75
C GLU A 68 -4.49 -11.85 -4.64
N THR A 69 -3.21 -12.04 -4.98
CA THR A 69 -2.10 -12.21 -4.02
C THR A 69 -1.98 -11.02 -3.07
N LEU A 70 -2.10 -9.79 -3.58
CA LEU A 70 -2.12 -8.58 -2.75
C LEU A 70 -3.34 -8.52 -1.82
N ALA A 71 -4.50 -9.00 -2.27
CA ALA A 71 -5.70 -9.08 -1.45
C ALA A 71 -5.55 -10.11 -0.33
N ILE A 72 -4.95 -11.27 -0.61
CA ILE A 72 -4.65 -12.29 0.40
C ILE A 72 -3.66 -11.74 1.44
N LEU A 73 -2.57 -11.10 1.00
CA LEU A 73 -1.61 -10.45 1.90
C LEU A 73 -2.27 -9.39 2.78
N SER A 74 -3.17 -8.58 2.22
CA SER A 74 -3.93 -7.55 2.96
C SER A 74 -4.83 -8.16 4.05
N ILE A 75 -5.44 -9.31 3.80
CA ILE A 75 -6.24 -10.04 4.80
C ILE A 75 -5.31 -10.61 5.88
N LEU A 76 -4.19 -11.21 5.49
CA LEU A 76 -3.23 -11.78 6.43
C LEU A 76 -2.70 -10.71 7.40
N ILE A 77 -2.28 -9.55 6.90
CA ILE A 77 -1.78 -8.46 7.76
C ILE A 77 -2.85 -7.86 8.66
N SER A 78 -4.09 -7.76 8.17
CA SER A 78 -5.19 -7.19 8.95
C SER A 78 -5.62 -8.11 10.10
N ARG A 79 -5.54 -9.44 9.90
CA ARG A 79 -5.99 -10.43 10.88
C ARG A 79 -4.88 -10.94 11.79
N PHE A 80 -3.65 -11.03 11.30
CA PHE A 80 -2.53 -11.65 11.99
C PHE A 80 -1.29 -10.74 12.08
N PRO A 81 -1.41 -9.46 12.50
CA PRO A 81 -0.27 -8.55 12.52
C PRO A 81 0.84 -9.04 13.45
N ALA A 82 0.50 -9.67 14.57
CA ALA A 82 1.49 -10.20 15.54
C ALA A 82 2.33 -11.37 15.00
N HIS A 83 1.82 -12.11 14.01
CA HIS A 83 2.57 -13.20 13.37
C HIS A 83 3.45 -12.72 12.22
N LEU A 84 3.19 -11.49 11.74
CA LEU A 84 3.88 -10.88 10.60
C LEU A 84 4.85 -9.79 11.04
N SER A 85 4.72 -9.28 12.27
CA SER A 85 5.62 -8.32 12.90
C SER A 85 6.97 -8.90 13.30
N SER A 86 7.18 -10.22 13.14
CA SER A 86 8.48 -10.81 13.39
C SER A 86 9.47 -10.33 12.34
N ALA A 87 10.56 -9.72 12.80
CA ALA A 87 11.68 -9.15 12.04
C ALA A 87 12.44 -10.15 11.11
N THR A 88 11.84 -11.30 10.81
CA THR A 88 12.40 -12.45 10.09
C THR A 88 11.70 -12.73 8.76
N LEU A 89 10.73 -11.91 8.32
CA LEU A 89 10.14 -12.07 6.98
C LEU A 89 11.21 -11.79 5.92
N SER A 90 11.59 -12.84 5.19
CA SER A 90 12.49 -12.78 4.05
C SER A 90 11.77 -13.38 2.83
N PRO A 91 11.54 -12.61 1.75
CA PRO A 91 11.94 -11.21 1.55
C PRO A 91 11.09 -10.20 2.37
N GLN A 92 11.61 -8.99 2.55
CA GLN A 92 10.90 -7.93 3.26
C GLN A 92 9.67 -7.45 2.44
N PRO A 93 8.47 -7.33 3.03
CA PRO A 93 7.27 -6.95 2.29
C PRO A 93 7.39 -5.58 1.60
N LEU A 94 7.96 -4.58 2.28
CA LEU A 94 8.09 -3.24 1.72
C LEU A 94 8.99 -3.22 0.48
N THR A 95 10.09 -3.98 0.46
CA THR A 95 11.01 -4.01 -0.69
C THR A 95 10.41 -4.71 -1.91
N VAL A 96 9.58 -5.71 -1.69
CA VAL A 96 8.90 -6.46 -2.77
C VAL A 96 7.71 -5.69 -3.33
N LEU A 97 6.99 -4.96 -2.47
CA LEU A 97 5.80 -4.22 -2.87
C LEU A 97 6.12 -2.85 -3.49
N ALA A 98 7.24 -2.23 -3.14
CA ALA A 98 7.62 -0.90 -3.63
C ALA A 98 7.66 -0.79 -5.18
N PRO A 99 8.21 -1.76 -5.93
CA PRO A 99 8.21 -1.72 -7.41
C PRO A 99 6.80 -1.72 -8.02
N LEU A 100 5.80 -2.28 -7.32
CA LEU A 100 4.41 -2.33 -7.82
C LEU A 100 3.76 -0.94 -7.87
N LEU A 101 4.31 0.07 -7.18
CA LEU A 101 3.85 1.46 -7.26
C LEU A 101 4.04 2.06 -8.66
N VAL A 102 4.89 1.49 -9.50
CA VAL A 102 5.14 1.98 -10.88
C VAL A 102 4.51 1.05 -11.92
N HIS A 103 3.69 0.09 -11.49
CA HIS A 103 3.07 -0.89 -12.40
C HIS A 103 2.13 -0.22 -13.42
N PRO A 104 2.09 -0.64 -14.71
CA PRO A 104 1.28 0.00 -15.75
C PRO A 104 -0.23 -0.07 -15.46
N ARG A 105 -0.70 -1.11 -14.76
CA ARG A 105 -2.12 -1.26 -14.40
C ARG A 105 -2.48 -0.49 -13.12
N PRO A 106 -3.44 0.46 -13.15
CA PRO A 106 -3.84 1.25 -11.97
C PRO A 106 -4.41 0.44 -10.82
N VAL A 107 -5.12 -0.67 -11.13
CA VAL A 107 -5.70 -1.55 -10.10
C VAL A 107 -4.62 -2.19 -9.24
N VAL A 108 -3.52 -2.63 -9.85
CA VAL A 108 -2.36 -3.20 -9.14
C VAL A 108 -1.73 -2.14 -8.22
N ARG A 109 -1.51 -0.92 -8.73
CA ARG A 109 -0.94 0.19 -7.93
C ARG A 109 -1.82 0.51 -6.72
N LYS A 110 -3.14 0.66 -6.93
CA LYS A 110 -4.09 0.95 -5.84
C LYS A 110 -4.09 -0.15 -4.78
N ARG A 111 -4.04 -1.42 -5.19
CA ARG A 111 -4.01 -2.55 -4.24
C ARG A 111 -2.67 -2.62 -3.50
N ALA A 112 -1.56 -2.41 -4.20
CA ALA A 112 -0.23 -2.36 -3.61
C ALA A 112 -0.11 -1.25 -2.56
N ILE A 113 -0.66 -0.06 -2.83
CA ILE A 113 -0.71 1.06 -1.87
C ILE A 113 -1.39 0.65 -0.55
N ILE A 114 -2.57 0.02 -0.65
CA ILE A 114 -3.33 -0.40 0.54
C ILE A 114 -2.52 -1.42 1.35
N THR A 115 -1.98 -2.42 0.67
CA THR A 115 -1.19 -3.48 1.31
C THR A 115 0.09 -2.89 1.95
N LEU A 116 0.84 -2.05 1.23
CA LEU A 116 2.02 -1.35 1.75
C LEU A 116 1.70 -0.59 3.05
N ALA A 117 0.65 0.22 3.03
CA ALA A 117 0.24 1.01 4.20
C ALA A 117 -0.05 0.12 5.43
N GLN A 118 -0.62 -1.06 5.24
CA GLN A 118 -0.88 -2.01 6.33
C GLN A 118 0.41 -2.66 6.87
N PHE A 119 1.44 -2.82 6.04
CA PHE A 119 2.74 -3.36 6.46
C PHE A 119 3.65 -2.32 7.14
N VAL A 120 3.46 -1.03 6.88
CA VAL A 120 4.28 0.05 7.46
C VAL A 120 4.35 0.00 9.01
N PRO A 121 3.24 -0.12 9.77
CA PRO A 121 3.28 -0.19 11.24
C PRO A 121 4.12 -1.34 11.81
N ILE A 122 4.20 -2.46 11.10
CA ILE A 122 4.90 -3.67 11.55
C ILE A 122 6.31 -3.80 10.96
N SER A 123 6.69 -2.89 10.06
CA SER A 123 7.98 -2.89 9.38
C SER A 123 9.02 -2.08 10.13
N GLN A 124 10.29 -2.31 9.80
CA GLN A 124 11.38 -1.53 10.38
C GLN A 124 11.39 -0.11 9.81
N GLY A 125 11.62 0.90 10.67
CA GLY A 125 11.56 2.31 10.27
C GLY A 125 12.50 2.67 9.11
N HIS A 126 13.67 2.04 9.00
CA HIS A 126 14.62 2.30 7.91
C HIS A 126 14.06 1.91 6.53
N LEU A 127 13.33 0.79 6.43
CA LEU A 127 12.69 0.36 5.18
C LEU A 127 11.60 1.34 4.73
N PHE A 128 10.91 1.95 5.70
CA PHE A 128 9.93 2.99 5.41
C PHE A 128 10.62 4.28 4.94
N SER A 129 11.72 4.69 5.56
CA SER A 129 12.52 5.82 5.08
C SER A 129 13.05 5.60 3.66
N ASP A 130 13.53 4.40 3.34
CA ASP A 130 14.00 4.05 1.98
C ASP A 130 12.86 4.07 0.95
N LEU A 131 11.67 3.59 1.33
CA LEU A 131 10.46 3.67 0.51
C LEU A 131 10.10 5.12 0.20
N LEU A 132 10.13 6.00 1.21
CA LEU A 132 9.85 7.43 1.04
C LEU A 132 10.89 8.11 0.15
N ALA A 133 12.17 7.84 0.37
CA ALA A 133 13.27 8.39 -0.41
C ALA A 133 13.21 7.99 -1.88
N THR A 134 12.83 6.75 -2.17
CA THR A 134 12.85 6.20 -3.54
C THR A 134 11.54 6.43 -4.29
N HIS A 135 10.41 6.32 -3.61
CA HIS A 135 9.08 6.26 -4.24
C HIS A 135 8.12 7.39 -3.84
N VAL A 136 8.53 8.31 -2.96
CA VAL A 136 7.70 9.46 -2.57
C VAL A 136 8.36 10.78 -2.94
N PHE A 137 9.50 11.13 -2.36
CA PHE A 137 10.12 12.45 -2.59
C PHE A 137 10.40 12.78 -4.06
N PRO A 138 10.91 11.86 -4.91
CA PRO A 138 11.19 12.17 -6.32
C PRO A 138 9.94 12.49 -7.13
N PHE A 139 8.77 11.99 -6.71
CA PHE A 139 7.50 12.16 -7.41
C PHE A 139 6.65 13.28 -6.82
N LEU A 140 7.12 13.98 -5.79
CA LEU A 140 6.50 15.20 -5.25
C LEU A 140 6.99 16.48 -5.96
N ALA A 141 7.99 16.38 -6.85
CA ALA A 141 8.44 17.50 -7.66
C ALA A 141 7.39 17.88 -8.73
N SER A 142 7.24 19.19 -9.01
CA SER A 142 6.23 19.73 -9.94
C SER A 142 6.35 19.22 -11.38
N ASN A 143 7.52 18.70 -11.79
CA ASN A 143 7.76 18.15 -13.13
C ASN A 143 7.56 16.63 -13.24
N ALA A 144 7.12 15.97 -12.16
CA ALA A 144 6.89 14.54 -12.16
C ALA A 144 5.62 14.16 -12.93
N ASN A 145 5.59 12.95 -13.51
CA ASN A 145 4.41 12.44 -14.20
C ASN A 145 3.19 12.43 -13.26
N LEU A 146 2.09 13.04 -13.70
CA LEU A 146 0.83 13.20 -12.96
C LEU A 146 0.25 11.88 -12.43
N GLU A 147 0.41 10.77 -13.16
CA GLU A 147 -0.02 9.45 -12.72
C GLU A 147 0.81 8.93 -11.52
N LYS A 148 2.10 9.25 -11.50
CA LYS A 148 3.03 8.92 -10.40
C LYS A 148 2.82 9.84 -9.20
N GLN A 149 2.54 11.12 -9.44
CA GLN A 149 2.13 12.07 -8.39
C GLN A 149 0.85 11.59 -7.69
N CYS A 150 -0.19 11.22 -8.45
CA CYS A 150 -1.43 10.68 -7.88
C CYS A 150 -1.19 9.41 -7.06
N THR A 151 -0.35 8.50 -7.56
CA THR A 151 0.00 7.25 -6.84
C THR A 151 0.75 7.55 -5.54
N THR A 152 1.68 8.50 -5.57
CA THR A 152 2.46 8.94 -4.40
C THR A 152 1.56 9.51 -3.31
N VAL A 153 0.63 10.39 -3.68
CA VAL A 153 -0.31 10.98 -2.73
C VAL A 153 -1.30 9.96 -2.17
N HIS A 154 -1.76 9.01 -2.98
CA HIS A 154 -2.54 7.90 -2.46
C HIS A 154 -1.77 7.04 -1.46
N LEU A 155 -0.46 6.83 -1.67
CA LEU A 155 0.39 6.12 -0.72
C LEU A 155 0.51 6.88 0.60
N VAL A 156 0.86 8.17 0.54
CA VAL A 156 0.94 9.04 1.72
C VAL A 156 -0.39 9.03 2.48
N ALA A 157 -1.51 9.16 1.78
CA ALA A 157 -2.84 9.13 2.37
C ALA A 157 -3.16 7.79 3.04
N ALA A 158 -2.78 6.67 2.43
CA ALA A 158 -3.00 5.35 3.01
C ALA A 158 -2.14 5.12 4.26
N VAL A 159 -0.87 5.52 4.22
CA VAL A 159 0.06 5.42 5.35
C VAL A 159 -0.38 6.32 6.50
N ALA A 160 -0.81 7.56 6.21
CA ALA A 160 -1.37 8.47 7.21
C ALA A 160 -2.51 7.87 8.03
N ARG A 161 -3.39 7.09 7.39
CA ARG A 161 -4.50 6.42 8.09
C ARG A 161 -4.07 5.24 8.95
N THR A 162 -2.99 4.56 8.57
CA THR A 162 -2.59 3.26 9.15
C THR A 162 -1.45 3.40 10.15
N ALA A 163 -0.49 4.30 9.89
CA ALA A 163 0.70 4.54 10.70
C ALA A 163 0.95 6.07 10.89
N PRO A 164 0.03 6.79 11.57
CA PRO A 164 0.13 8.25 11.71
C PRO A 164 1.43 8.69 12.43
N THR A 165 1.89 7.93 13.42
CA THR A 165 3.11 8.23 14.18
C THR A 165 4.40 8.13 13.35
N GLN A 166 4.42 7.24 12.34
CA GLN A 166 5.59 7.05 11.48
C GLN A 166 5.66 8.09 10.36
N ILE A 167 4.50 8.60 9.88
CA ILE A 167 4.47 9.63 8.83
C ILE A 167 4.53 11.06 9.38
N ALA A 168 4.11 11.28 10.63
CA ALA A 168 4.11 12.59 11.30
C ALA A 168 5.41 13.41 11.10
N PRO A 169 6.64 12.87 11.31
CA PRO A 169 7.86 13.65 11.15
C PRO A 169 8.15 14.05 9.69
N VAL A 170 7.60 13.32 8.72
CA VAL A 170 7.83 13.54 7.29
C VAL A 170 6.74 14.41 6.65
N LEU A 171 5.61 14.55 7.34
CA LEU A 171 4.45 15.28 6.83
C LEU A 171 4.76 16.75 6.54
N ALA A 172 5.63 17.37 7.34
CA ALA A 172 6.08 18.75 7.14
C ALA A 172 6.81 18.98 5.80
N GLU A 173 7.44 17.94 5.26
CA GLU A 173 8.13 17.98 3.96
C GLU A 173 7.19 17.58 2.81
N ILE A 174 6.29 16.63 3.06
CA ILE A 174 5.36 16.12 2.05
C ILE A 174 4.27 17.15 1.71
N VAL A 175 3.66 17.79 2.73
CA VAL A 175 2.52 18.70 2.53
C VAL A 175 2.85 19.85 1.57
N PRO A 176 3.98 20.58 1.69
CA PRO A 176 4.34 21.62 0.74
C PRO A 176 4.56 21.10 -0.69
N GLY A 177 5.15 19.91 -0.86
CA GLY A 177 5.36 19.30 -2.18
C GLY A 177 4.03 18.94 -2.86
N VAL A 178 3.11 18.38 -2.08
CA VAL A 178 1.75 18.06 -2.53
C VAL A 178 0.97 19.32 -2.91
N LEU A 179 1.06 20.39 -2.11
CA LEU A 179 0.41 21.67 -2.42
C LEU A 179 0.96 22.32 -3.70
N LYS A 180 2.28 22.26 -3.92
CA LYS A 180 2.91 22.74 -5.16
C LYS A 180 2.55 21.91 -6.39
N ALA A 181 2.27 20.61 -6.23
CA ALA A 181 1.81 19.77 -7.32
C ALA A 181 0.33 20.03 -7.70
N VAL A 182 -0.45 20.63 -6.80
CA VAL A 182 -1.88 20.97 -7.02
C VAL A 182 -2.06 22.34 -7.65
N GLN A 183 -1.09 23.24 -7.53
CA GLN A 183 -1.17 24.54 -8.19
C GLN A 183 -0.95 24.35 -9.70
N PRO A 184 -1.97 24.58 -10.54
CA PRO A 184 -1.83 24.45 -11.98
C PRO A 184 -0.93 25.57 -12.52
N ASP A 185 -0.02 25.21 -13.43
CA ASP A 185 0.44 26.16 -14.45
C ASP A 185 -0.69 26.31 -15.48
N ASP A 186 -0.89 27.53 -15.98
CA ASP A 186 -2.14 28.05 -16.60
C ASP A 186 -2.70 27.30 -17.84
N ASP A 187 -2.09 26.22 -18.36
CA ASP A 187 -2.45 25.64 -19.66
C ASP A 187 -3.21 24.28 -19.64
N ASP A 188 -3.28 23.54 -18.54
CA ASP A 188 -3.92 22.20 -18.46
C ASP A 188 -5.22 22.14 -17.61
N LEU A 189 -5.88 23.28 -17.48
CA LEU A 189 -6.88 23.62 -16.45
C LEU A 189 -8.17 22.77 -16.38
N ARG A 190 -8.44 21.83 -17.30
CA ARG A 190 -9.75 21.13 -17.34
C ARG A 190 -9.73 19.67 -16.86
N GLU A 191 -8.68 18.92 -17.15
CA GLU A 191 -8.49 17.58 -16.57
C GLU A 191 -7.72 17.65 -15.25
N GLY A 192 -6.78 18.61 -15.15
CA GLY A 192 -6.06 18.91 -13.91
C GLY A 192 -6.98 19.37 -12.78
N SER A 193 -8.10 20.04 -13.04
CA SER A 193 -9.02 20.56 -12.00
C SER A 193 -9.93 19.50 -11.38
N LEU A 194 -10.45 18.54 -12.16
CA LEU A 194 -11.18 17.39 -11.60
C LEU A 194 -10.23 16.43 -10.85
N GLN A 195 -9.03 16.22 -11.41
CA GLN A 195 -8.01 15.40 -10.77
C GLN A 195 -7.49 16.06 -9.47
N ALA A 196 -7.27 17.38 -9.47
CA ALA A 196 -6.93 18.18 -8.29
C ALA A 196 -8.04 18.13 -7.22
N SER A 197 -9.31 18.14 -7.61
CA SER A 197 -10.44 17.98 -6.67
C SER A 197 -10.50 16.57 -6.04
N LEU A 198 -10.28 15.52 -6.83
CA LEU A 198 -10.15 14.14 -6.33
C LEU A 198 -8.92 13.99 -5.42
N PHE A 199 -7.82 14.64 -5.79
CA PHE A 199 -6.55 14.66 -5.06
C PHE A 199 -6.65 15.41 -3.74
N CYS A 200 -7.29 16.59 -3.72
CA CYS A 200 -7.63 17.34 -2.51
C CYS A 200 -8.59 16.55 -1.62
N ASN A 201 -9.54 15.80 -2.16
CA ASN A 201 -10.39 14.92 -1.36
C ASN A 201 -9.61 13.78 -0.70
N HIS A 202 -8.66 13.14 -1.40
CA HIS A 202 -7.85 12.07 -0.81
C HIS A 202 -6.85 12.62 0.22
N LEU A 203 -6.27 13.80 -0.04
CA LEU A 203 -5.44 14.52 0.92
C LEU A 203 -6.26 14.97 2.13
N ARG A 204 -7.50 15.44 1.92
CA ARG A 204 -8.43 15.80 3.00
C ARG A 204 -8.78 14.59 3.85
N ILE A 205 -9.09 13.44 3.25
CA ILE A 205 -9.35 12.19 3.99
C ILE A 205 -8.12 11.76 4.79
N ALA A 206 -6.92 11.91 4.22
CA ALA A 206 -5.67 11.66 4.94
C ALA A 206 -5.50 12.60 6.14
N LEU A 207 -5.75 13.89 5.92
CA LEU A 207 -5.63 14.93 6.94
C LEU A 207 -6.69 14.80 8.03
N GLU A 208 -7.92 14.42 7.69
CA GLU A 208 -8.98 14.14 8.66
C GLU A 208 -8.62 12.95 9.54
N ALA A 209 -8.10 11.87 8.94
CA ALA A 209 -7.63 10.72 9.68
C ALA A 209 -6.44 11.06 10.59
N LEU A 210 -5.52 11.91 10.13
CA LEU A 210 -4.41 12.39 10.95
C LEU A 210 -4.87 13.42 12.00
N LEU A 211 -5.84 14.30 11.73
CA LEU A 211 -6.42 15.23 12.72
C LEU A 211 -7.09 14.46 13.86
N LEU A 212 -7.74 13.34 13.54
CA LEU A 212 -8.37 12.47 14.53
C LEU A 212 -7.36 11.71 15.41
N ARG A 213 -6.12 11.51 14.93
CA ARG A 213 -5.11 10.62 15.54
C ARG A 213 -3.87 11.35 16.09
N CYS A 214 -3.54 12.51 15.51
CA CYS A 214 -2.35 13.34 15.74
C CYS A 214 -2.70 14.84 15.60
N PRO A 215 -3.45 15.41 16.58
CA PRO A 215 -3.94 16.79 16.48
C PRO A 215 -2.81 17.84 16.53
N THR A 216 -1.70 17.54 17.21
CA THR A 216 -0.65 18.52 17.52
C THR A 216 0.23 18.86 16.30
N GLU A 217 0.60 17.88 15.47
CA GLU A 217 1.47 18.13 14.32
C GLU A 217 0.75 18.76 13.11
N ILE A 218 -0.58 18.57 12.98
CA ILE A 218 -1.33 19.00 11.78
C ILE A 218 -2.00 20.36 11.90
N THR A 219 -2.25 20.85 13.11
CA THR A 219 -2.88 22.16 13.34
C THR A 219 -2.32 23.30 12.44
N PRO A 220 -1.00 23.44 12.20
CA PRO A 220 -0.49 24.50 11.31
C PRO A 220 -0.71 24.24 9.81
N CYS A 221 -0.94 22.98 9.39
CA CYS A 221 -1.11 22.58 7.99
C CYS A 221 -2.58 22.59 7.52
N VAL A 222 -3.55 22.75 8.43
CA VAL A 222 -4.99 22.71 8.09
C VAL A 222 -5.42 23.90 7.23
N ALA A 223 -5.01 25.12 7.59
CA ALA A 223 -5.47 26.34 6.93
C ALA A 223 -5.07 26.44 5.44
N PRO A 224 -3.82 26.13 5.02
CA PRO A 224 -3.44 26.13 3.61
C PRO A 224 -4.21 25.11 2.76
N ILE A 225 -4.57 23.96 3.34
CA ILE A 225 -5.26 22.88 2.63
C ILE A 225 -6.74 23.21 2.45
N MET A 226 -7.38 23.84 3.45
CA MET A 226 -8.75 24.33 3.31
C MET A 226 -8.86 25.42 2.23
N GLN A 227 -7.85 26.27 2.07
CA GLN A 227 -7.81 27.30 1.02
C GLN A 227 -7.53 26.73 -0.37
N ALA A 228 -6.80 25.61 -0.49
CA ALA A 228 -6.55 24.94 -1.76
C ALA A 228 -7.73 24.09 -2.28
N GLY A 229 -8.75 23.84 -1.44
CA GLY A 229 -9.93 23.04 -1.77
C GLY A 229 -11.20 23.85 -2.05
N SER A 230 -11.15 25.19 -1.94
CA SER A 230 -12.24 26.12 -2.29
C SER A 230 -12.07 26.64 -3.71
#